data_AF-A0A7W0SE63-F1
#
_entry.id   AF-A0A7W0SE63-F1
#
_cell.length_a   1.000
_cell.length_b   1.000
_cell.length_c   1.000
_cell.angle_alpha   90.00
_cell.angle_beta   90.00
_cell.angle_gamma   90.00
#
_symmetry.space_group_name_H-M   'P 1'
#
loop_
_entity.id
_entity.type
_entity.pdbx_description
1 polymer ?
#
loop_
_entity_poly.entity_id
_entity_poly.type
_entity_poly.pdbx_seq_one_letter_code
_entity_poly.pdbx_strand_id
1 'polypeptide(L)' 'MTITARRLPILFLVMFAFAATLAAQDKAAQIDALLKKYNEFGQFNGSALVAENGRVIYKKGIGYANMEWK' A
#
# COMPACT_ATOMS: atom_id res chain seq x y z
N MET A 1 7.80 -35.45 0.93
CA MET A 1 6.68 -34.50 1.13
C MET A 1 6.03 -34.26 -0.23
N THR A 2 5.07 -35.11 -0.63
CA THR A 2 4.49 -35.10 -1.98
C THR A 2 3.21 -34.26 -1.99
N ILE A 3 3.19 -33.20 -2.79
CA ILE A 3 1.98 -32.40 -3.03
C ILE A 3 1.08 -33.24 -3.93
N THR A 4 0.06 -33.89 -3.35
CA THR A 4 -0.93 -34.66 -4.11
C THR A 4 -1.70 -33.77 -5.09
N ALA A 5 -1.96 -34.22 -6.31
CA ALA A 5 -2.63 -33.47 -7.40
C ALA A 5 -3.95 -32.80 -7.00
N ARG A 6 -4.63 -33.32 -5.98
CA ARG A 6 -5.87 -32.77 -5.41
C ARG A 6 -5.69 -31.42 -4.69
N ARG A 7 -4.47 -31.08 -4.25
CA ARG A 7 -4.13 -29.80 -3.59
C ARG A 7 -3.55 -28.75 -4.55
N LEU A 8 -3.26 -29.14 -5.79
CA LEU A 8 -2.72 -28.26 -6.83
C LEU A 8 -3.59 -27.01 -7.11
N PRO A 9 -4.94 -27.08 -7.21
CA PRO A 9 -5.74 -25.89 -7.48
C PRO A 9 -5.73 -24.88 -6.32
N ILE A 10 -5.65 -25.36 -5.07
CA ILE A 10 -5.55 -24.49 -3.89
C ILE A 10 -4.21 -23.75 -3.89
N LEU A 11 -3.12 -24.44 -4.28
CA LEU A 11 -1.81 -23.82 -4.41
C LEU A 11 -1.79 -22.73 -5.47
N PHE A 12 -2.43 -22.96 -6.63
CA PHE A 12 -2.59 -21.96 -7.69
C PHE A 12 -3.42 -20.76 -7.23
N LEU A 13 -4.52 -20.98 -6.49
CA LEU A 13 -5.34 -19.90 -5.93
C LEU A 13 -4.55 -19.03 -4.95
N VAL A 14 -3.75 -19.64 -4.08
CA VAL A 14 -2.89 -18.92 -3.12
C VAL A 14 -1.80 -18.13 -3.84
N MET A 15 -1.15 -18.69 -4.87
CA MET A 15 -0.17 -17.96 -5.68
C MET A 15 -0.80 -16.77 -6.41
N PHE A 16 -2.00 -16.93 -6.97
CA PHE A 16 -2.71 -15.85 -7.66
C PHE A 16 -3.09 -14.71 -6.70
N ALA A 17 -3.58 -15.05 -5.49
CA ALA A 17 -3.86 -14.06 -4.45
C ALA A 17 -2.60 -13.29 -4.02
N PHE A 18 -1.45 -13.96 -3.95
CA PHE A 18 -0.18 -13.32 -3.60
C PHE A 18 0.32 -12.36 -4.69
N ALA A 19 0.19 -12.74 -5.96
CA ALA A 19 0.54 -11.86 -7.08
C ALA A 19 -0.26 -10.54 -7.10
N ALA A 20 -1.55 -10.59 -6.71
CA ALA A 20 -2.39 -9.40 -6.60
C ALA A 20 -1.93 -8.42 -5.50
N THR A 21 -1.23 -8.90 -4.47
CA THR A 21 -0.70 -8.03 -3.39
C THR A 21 0.57 -7.28 -3.79
N LEU A 22 1.39 -7.85 -4.68
CA LEU A 22 2.62 -7.22 -5.18
C LEU A 22 2.33 -5.93 -5.98
N ALA A 23 1.25 -5.92 -6.78
CA ALA A 23 0.84 -4.75 -7.55
C ALA A 23 0.34 -3.59 -6.67
N ALA A 24 -0.27 -3.89 -5.51
CA ALA A 24 -0.72 -2.87 -4.57
C ALA A 24 0.47 -2.19 -3.85
N GLN A 25 1.56 -2.94 -3.61
CA GLN A 25 2.76 -2.41 -2.98
C GLN A 25 3.43 -1.32 -3.84
N ASP A 26 3.44 -1.47 -5.17
CA ASP A 26 4.03 -0.48 -6.08
C ASP A 26 3.27 0.86 -6.04
N LYS A 27 1.94 0.82 -6.08
CA LYS A 27 1.10 2.02 -5.97
C LYS A 27 1.25 2.73 -4.62
N ALA A 28 1.30 1.96 -3.53
CA ALA A 28 1.48 2.51 -2.19
C ALA A 28 2.80 3.29 -2.06
N ALA A 29 3.88 2.76 -2.65
CA ALA A 29 5.18 3.42 -2.65
C ALA A 29 5.16 4.73 -3.46
N GLN A 30 4.51 4.73 -4.63
CA GLN A 30 4.35 5.93 -5.46
C GLN A 30 3.53 7.01 -4.75
N ILE A 31 2.45 6.63 -4.06
CA ILE A 31 1.63 7.55 -3.23
C ILE A 31 2.47 8.13 -2.09
N ASP A 32 3.27 7.32 -1.39
CA ASP A 32 4.14 7.80 -0.31
C ASP A 32 5.17 8.81 -0.82
N ALA A 33 5.81 8.52 -1.95
CA ALA A 33 6.79 9.41 -2.57
C ALA A 33 6.18 10.75 -2.99
N LEU A 34 4.99 10.71 -3.60
CA LEU A 34 4.26 11.92 -4.00
C LEU A 34 3.91 12.79 -2.80
N LEU A 35 3.26 12.22 -1.77
CA LEU A 35 2.81 13.00 -0.62
C LEU A 35 3.99 13.53 0.21
N LYS A 36 5.09 12.78 0.30
CA LYS A 36 6.34 13.28 0.87
C LYS A 36 6.88 14.48 0.09
N LYS A 37 6.90 14.42 -1.24
CA LYS A 37 7.36 15.52 -2.08
C LYS A 37 6.53 16.80 -1.87
N TYR A 38 5.21 16.64 -1.74
CA TYR A 38 4.32 17.77 -1.46
C TYR A 38 4.50 18.29 -0.03
N ASN A 39 4.84 17.42 0.94
CA ASN A 39 5.20 17.85 2.28
C ASN A 39 6.52 18.63 2.32
N GLU A 40 7.53 18.19 1.56
CA GLU A 40 8.79 18.94 1.38
C GLU A 40 8.53 20.34 0.81
N PHE A 41 7.62 20.46 -0.14
CA PHE A 41 7.20 21.75 -0.71
C PHE A 41 6.28 22.57 0.20
N GLY A 42 5.93 22.07 1.39
CA GLY A 42 5.00 22.73 2.30
C GLY A 42 3.54 22.72 1.82
N GLN A 43 3.24 21.99 0.76
CA GLN A 43 1.92 21.91 0.12
C GLN A 43 1.03 20.82 0.73
N PHE A 44 1.60 19.93 1.53
CA PHE A 44 0.84 18.87 2.20
C PHE A 44 1.34 18.65 3.64
N ASN A 45 0.44 18.69 4.63
CA ASN A 45 0.69 18.21 5.99
C ASN A 45 -0.65 17.69 6.53
N GLY A 46 -0.71 16.41 6.90
CA GLY A 46 -1.96 15.77 7.27
C GLY A 46 -1.89 14.25 7.14
N SER A 47 -3.04 13.62 6.95
CA SER A 47 -3.13 12.16 6.77
C SER A 47 -3.86 11.81 5.48
N ALA A 48 -3.47 10.70 4.86
CA ALA A 48 -4.11 10.19 3.65
C ALA A 48 -4.48 8.71 3.81
N LEU A 49 -5.69 8.39 3.32
CA LEU A 49 -6.24 7.04 3.20
C LEU A 49 -6.67 6.85 1.74
N VAL A 50 -6.10 5.86 1.06
CA VAL A 50 -6.42 5.54 -0.34
C VAL A 50 -6.91 4.10 -0.42
N ALA A 51 -8.06 3.92 -1.07
CA ALA A 51 -8.61 2.60 -1.37
C ALA A 51 -8.80 2.43 -2.88
N GLU A 52 -8.50 1.23 -3.38
CA GLU A 52 -8.73 0.83 -4.76
C GLU A 52 -9.57 -0.44 -4.74
N ASN A 53 -10.66 -0.47 -5.51
CA ASN A 53 -11.61 -1.60 -5.53
C ASN A 53 -12.10 -2.02 -4.13
N GLY A 54 -12.37 -1.04 -3.26
CA GLY A 54 -12.83 -1.27 -1.89
C GLY A 54 -11.76 -1.81 -0.93
N ARG A 55 -10.50 -1.98 -1.37
CA ARG A 55 -9.38 -2.39 -0.52
C ARG A 55 -8.48 -1.20 -0.22
N VAL A 56 -8.15 -1.00 1.06
CA VAL A 56 -7.18 0.04 1.46
C VAL A 56 -5.79 -0.34 0.95
N ILE A 57 -5.18 0.54 0.16
CA ILE A 57 -3.83 0.37 -0.40
C ILE A 57 -2.81 1.34 0.21
N TYR A 58 -3.25 2.42 0.86
CA TYR A 58 -2.38 3.37 1.55
C TYR A 58 -3.10 3.98 2.75
N LYS A 59 -2.42 4.07 3.90
CA LYS A 59 -2.93 4.72 5.12
C LYS A 59 -1.78 5.25 5.96
N LYS A 60 -1.57 6.57 5.99
CA LYS A 60 -0.45 7.17 6.73
C LYS A 60 -0.67 8.66 7.03
N GLY A 61 -0.03 9.14 8.11
CA GLY A 61 0.16 10.57 8.41
C GLY A 61 1.52 11.07 7.89
N ILE A 62 1.55 12.28 7.33
CA ILE A 62 2.75 12.96 6.83
C ILE A 62 2.80 14.39 7.36
N GLY A 63 3.97 14.77 7.87
CA GLY A 63 4.20 16.09 8.46
C GLY A 63 3.98 16.09 9.97
N TYR A 64 3.77 17.28 10.52
CA TYR A 64 3.70 17.52 11.95
C TYR A 64 2.29 17.91 12.37
N ALA A 65 1.78 17.31 13.45
CA ALA A 65 0.47 17.68 14.02
C ALA A 65 0.47 19.11 14.57
N ASN A 66 1.62 19.59 15.06
CA ASN A 66 1.85 20.98 15.41
C ASN A 66 2.96 21.55 14.53
N MET A 67 2.64 22.50 13.66
CA MET A 67 3.65 23.15 12.80
C MET A 67 4.51 24.17 13.55
N GLU A 68 4.07 24.68 14.70
CA GLU A 68 4.87 25.60 15.53
C GLU A 68 6.07 24.89 16.19
N TRP A 69 6.03 23.56 16.29
CA TRP A 69 7.11 22.74 16.87
C TRP A 69 7.92 22.00 15.80
N LYS A 70 7.84 22.47 14.56
CA LYS A 70 8.62 21.94 13.44
C LYS A 70 10.09 22.35 13.54
#